data_AF-A0AA35R842-F1
#
_entry.id   AF-A0AA35R842-F1
#
_cell.length_a   1.000
_cell.length_b   1.000
_cell.length_c   1.000
_cell.angle_alpha   90.00
_cell.angle_beta   90.00
_cell.angle_gamma   90.00
#
_symmetry.space_group_name_H-M   'P 1'
#
loop_
_entity.id
_entity.type
_entity.pdbx_description
1 polymer ?
#
loop_
_entity_poly.entity_id
_entity_poly.type
_entity_poly.pdbx_seq_one_letter_code
_entity_poly.pdbx_strand_id
1 'polypeptide(L)'
;MLQPIAIGPVTARNRFYQVPHCTGMGYRDPTALAHMRGVKAEGLVACRCTQSKMSRVLRAVVFFFWRSSTLIRRTSEITPFIELRLWDDRDIPMLARMADHIHAHGALAGLELCYNAASGPNVYSRASA
;
A
#
# COMPACT_ATOMS: atom_id res chain seq x y z
N MET A 1 20.88 7.78 6.65
CA MET A 1 19.72 7.40 5.81
C MET A 1 19.64 5.90 5.53
N LEU A 2 20.75 5.21 5.24
CA LEU A 2 20.73 3.79 4.86
C LEU A 2 20.80 2.78 6.04
N GLN A 3 20.81 3.27 7.28
CA GLN A 3 20.75 2.43 8.47
C GLN A 3 19.39 1.73 8.59
N PRO A 4 19.34 0.44 8.99
CA PRO A 4 18.11 -0.23 9.35
C PRO A 4 17.31 0.47 10.45
N ILE A 5 16.02 0.19 10.51
CA ILE A 5 15.12 0.64 11.58
C ILE A 5 14.02 -0.41 11.80
N ALA A 6 13.73 -0.73 13.07
CA ALA A 6 12.64 -1.64 13.42
C ALA A 6 11.28 -0.93 13.29
N ILE A 7 10.28 -1.64 12.78
CA ILE A 7 8.90 -1.19 12.62
C ILE A 7 8.00 -2.32 13.13
N GLY A 8 7.71 -2.29 14.43
CA GLY A 8 7.03 -3.40 15.11
C GLY A 8 7.79 -4.73 14.92
N PRO A 9 7.15 -5.78 14.39
CA PRO A 9 7.77 -7.11 14.24
C PRO A 9 8.71 -7.24 13.02
N VAL A 10 8.83 -6.22 12.16
CA VAL A 10 9.65 -6.27 10.94
C VAL A 10 10.74 -5.19 10.95
N THR A 11 11.85 -5.43 10.23
CA THR A 11 12.95 -4.46 10.15
C THR A 11 13.09 -3.89 8.75
N ALA A 12 12.95 -2.57 8.64
CA ALA A 12 13.24 -1.85 7.41
C ALA A 12 14.75 -1.84 7.14
N ARG A 13 15.17 -2.11 5.90
CA ARG A 13 16.60 -2.16 5.50
C ARG A 13 17.28 -0.80 5.43
N ASN A 14 16.50 0.25 5.20
CA ASN A 14 16.93 1.64 5.07
C ASN A 14 15.78 2.55 5.52
N ARG A 15 16.03 3.86 5.59
CA ARG A 15 15.01 4.87 5.96
C ARG A 15 14.31 5.50 4.75
N PHE A 16 14.36 4.84 3.58
CA PHE A 16 13.56 5.24 2.44
C PHE A 16 12.16 4.64 2.58
N TYR A 17 11.19 5.51 2.74
CA TYR A 17 9.81 5.15 3.03
C TYR A 17 8.92 5.69 1.91
N GLN A 18 8.24 4.78 1.21
CA GLN A 18 7.28 5.17 0.19
C GLN A 18 6.03 5.71 0.90
N VAL A 19 5.89 7.03 1.01
CA VAL A 19 4.69 7.62 1.60
C VAL A 19 3.44 7.31 0.77
N PRO A 20 2.29 7.11 1.40
CA PRO A 20 1.00 7.01 0.74
C PRO A 20 0.68 8.10 -0.36
N HIS A 21 0.92 7.89 -1.68
CA HIS A 21 0.61 8.84 -2.80
C HIS A 21 -0.28 8.26 -3.96
N CYS A 22 -1.28 9.01 -4.44
CA CYS A 22 -2.43 8.49 -5.21
C CYS A 22 -2.12 8.21 -6.69
N THR A 23 -2.97 7.41 -7.35
CA THR A 23 -2.67 6.89 -8.71
C THR A 23 -3.84 6.86 -9.70
N GLY A 24 -5.09 7.03 -9.26
CA GLY A 24 -6.29 6.97 -10.13
C GLY A 24 -6.62 5.58 -10.70
N MET A 25 -5.86 4.55 -10.32
CA MET A 25 -6.05 3.15 -10.73
C MET A 25 -7.03 2.44 -9.77
N GLY A 26 -6.78 2.54 -8.46
CA GLY A 26 -7.62 1.98 -7.40
C GLY A 26 -8.09 0.55 -7.63
N TYR A 27 -9.36 0.29 -7.32
CA TYR A 27 -10.04 -0.98 -7.57
C TYR A 27 -10.32 -1.27 -9.05
N ARG A 28 -10.24 -0.26 -9.93
CA ARG A 28 -10.58 -0.40 -11.36
C ARG A 28 -9.44 -1.02 -12.15
N ASP A 29 -8.21 -0.57 -11.89
CA ASP A 29 -7.01 -0.95 -12.64
C ASP A 29 -5.95 -1.63 -11.72
N PRO A 30 -6.31 -2.69 -10.96
CA PRO A 30 -5.49 -3.19 -9.86
C PRO A 30 -4.17 -3.82 -10.32
N THR A 31 -4.14 -4.42 -11.51
CA THR A 31 -2.91 -4.99 -12.09
C THR A 31 -1.88 -3.91 -12.38
N ALA A 32 -2.29 -2.78 -12.97
CA ALA A 32 -1.40 -1.65 -13.25
C ALA A 32 -0.85 -1.05 -11.95
N LEU A 33 -1.70 -0.96 -10.91
CA LEU A 33 -1.31 -0.50 -9.58
C LEU A 33 -0.29 -1.47 -8.92
N ALA A 34 -0.49 -2.79 -9.03
CA ALA A 34 0.45 -3.80 -8.54
C ALA A 34 1.83 -3.67 -9.20
N HIS A 35 1.90 -3.60 -10.54
CA HIS A 35 3.15 -3.42 -11.27
C HIS A 35 3.88 -2.13 -10.88
N MET A 36 3.18 -0.99 -10.81
CA MET A 36 3.78 0.29 -10.44
C MET A 36 4.31 0.29 -8.98
N ARG A 37 3.65 -0.43 -8.07
CA ARG A 37 4.13 -0.63 -6.69
C ARG A 37 5.35 -1.56 -6.63
N GLY A 38 5.41 -2.58 -7.50
CA GLY A 38 6.60 -3.41 -7.71
C GLY A 38 7.82 -2.60 -8.16
N VAL A 39 7.69 -1.77 -9.21
CA VAL A 39 8.77 -0.87 -9.69
C VAL A 39 9.26 0.07 -8.58
N LYS A 40 8.37 0.57 -7.71
CA LYS A 40 8.76 1.38 -6.54
C LYS A 40 9.50 0.56 -5.49
N ALA A 41 9.05 -0.67 -5.22
CA ALA A 41 9.76 -1.60 -4.33
C ALA A 41 11.18 -1.88 -4.86
N GLU A 42 11.34 -2.12 -6.16
CA GLU A 42 12.63 -2.29 -6.81
C GLU A 42 13.55 -1.07 -6.57
N GLY A 43 13.10 0.15 -6.89
CA GLY A 43 13.91 1.36 -6.70
C GLY A 43 14.35 1.61 -5.25
N LEU A 44 13.45 1.39 -4.28
CA LEU A 44 13.74 1.56 -2.84
C LEU A 44 14.69 0.49 -2.30
N VAL A 45 14.76 -0.68 -2.95
CA VAL A 45 15.71 -1.76 -2.65
C VAL A 45 17.02 -1.60 -3.44
N ALA A 46 16.98 -1.02 -4.63
CA ALA A 46 18.13 -0.72 -5.49
C ALA A 46 19.01 0.39 -4.91
N CYS A 47 18.45 1.35 -4.17
CA CYS A 47 19.23 2.29 -3.37
C CYS A 47 19.98 1.53 -2.24
N ARG A 48 21.24 1.18 -2.52
CA ARG A 48 22.05 0.21 -1.78
C ARG A 48 23.47 0.73 -1.65
N CYS A 49 23.95 0.95 -0.42
CA CYS A 49 25.40 1.07 -0.20
C CYS A 49 26.05 -0.32 -0.32
N THR A 50 27.24 -0.36 -0.89
CA THR A 50 27.98 -1.56 -1.30
C THR A 50 28.56 -2.40 -0.15
N GLN A 51 28.34 -2.01 1.11
CA GLN A 51 29.02 -2.62 2.26
C GLN A 51 28.07 -2.99 3.40
N SER A 52 27.47 -4.17 3.32
CA SER A 52 27.36 -5.15 4.41
C SER A 52 26.58 -6.39 3.97
N LYS A 53 26.98 -7.56 4.47
CA LYS A 53 26.27 -8.83 4.31
C LYS A 53 24.91 -8.73 5.04
N MET A 54 23.86 -8.36 4.33
CA MET A 54 22.59 -7.98 4.95
C MET A 54 21.69 -9.20 5.17
N SER A 55 21.36 -9.45 6.44
CA SER A 55 20.49 -10.54 6.89
C SER A 55 19.17 -10.62 6.12
N ARG A 56 18.64 -11.84 5.94
CA ARG A 56 17.35 -12.19 5.30
C ARG A 56 16.12 -11.46 5.87
N VAL A 57 16.27 -10.74 6.98
CA VAL A 57 15.21 -10.05 7.74
C VAL A 57 14.97 -8.61 7.26
N LEU A 58 15.87 -8.04 6.44
CA LEU A 58 15.90 -6.60 6.13
C LEU A 58 15.24 -6.26 4.78
N ARG A 59 14.14 -5.50 4.81
CA ARG A 59 13.28 -5.21 3.64
C ARG A 59 12.97 -3.70 3.50
N ALA A 60 12.82 -3.10 2.31
CA ALA A 60 12.44 -1.66 2.18
C ALA A 60 10.93 -1.45 2.41
N VAL A 61 10.43 -0.27 2.77
CA VAL A 61 8.99 -0.12 3.11
C VAL A 61 8.19 0.58 2.01
N VAL A 62 7.15 -0.09 1.50
CA VAL A 62 6.21 0.43 0.51
C VAL A 62 4.79 0.46 1.08
N PHE A 63 4.30 1.66 1.41
CA PHE A 63 2.90 1.82 1.80
C PHE A 63 1.96 2.09 0.62
N PHE A 64 0.73 1.62 0.78
CA PHE A 64 -0.48 2.13 0.17
C PHE A 64 -1.22 2.99 1.23
N PHE A 65 -1.37 4.31 1.06
CA PHE A 65 -2.71 4.93 0.93
C PHE A 65 -3.42 6.20 1.61
N TRP A 66 -2.88 7.45 1.50
CA TRP A 66 -3.47 8.75 1.95
C TRP A 66 -4.44 9.27 0.90
N ARG A 67 -5.73 9.30 1.24
CA ARG A 67 -6.93 9.59 0.41
C ARG A 67 -7.47 8.49 -0.50
N SER A 68 -6.71 7.49 -0.95
CA SER A 68 -7.30 6.19 -1.38
C SER A 68 -7.62 5.32 -0.18
N SER A 69 -8.60 5.76 0.58
CA SER A 69 -9.17 5.04 1.68
C SER A 69 -9.44 3.59 1.29
N THR A 70 -8.69 2.62 1.84
CA THR A 70 -9.11 1.21 1.76
C THR A 70 -10.41 1.12 2.54
N LEU A 71 -11.52 1.19 1.82
CA LEU A 71 -12.84 1.28 2.42
C LEU A 71 -13.11 -0.01 3.18
N ILE A 72 -13.02 0.04 4.51
CA ILE A 72 -13.28 -1.10 5.41
C ILE A 72 -14.80 -1.33 5.56
N ARG A 73 -15.61 -0.31 5.22
CA ARG A 73 -17.07 -0.34 5.32
C ARG A 73 -17.68 0.40 4.15
N ARG A 74 -18.88 -0.01 3.73
CA ARG A 74 -19.67 0.68 2.70
C ARG A 74 -20.04 2.12 3.10
N THR A 75 -20.16 2.41 4.40
CA THR A 75 -20.50 3.74 4.96
C THR A 75 -19.36 4.77 4.94
N SER A 76 -18.17 4.42 4.45
CA SER A 76 -17.00 5.30 4.44
C SER A 76 -16.57 5.77 3.05
N GLU A 77 -17.46 5.68 2.07
CA GLU A 77 -17.18 5.62 0.65
C GLU A 77 -17.15 7.01 -0.03
N ILE A 78 -16.18 7.20 -0.96
CA ILE A 78 -15.78 8.51 -1.50
C ILE A 78 -15.82 8.62 -3.05
N THR A 79 -16.72 7.88 -3.72
CA THR A 79 -17.00 8.08 -5.16
C THR A 79 -17.35 9.57 -5.38
N PRO A 80 -16.82 10.24 -6.43
CA PRO A 80 -16.20 9.70 -7.65
C PRO A 80 -14.72 9.28 -7.57
N PHE A 81 -14.04 9.40 -6.42
CA PHE A 81 -12.63 9.01 -6.33
C PHE A 81 -12.46 7.47 -6.42
N ILE A 82 -11.54 7.02 -7.28
CA ILE A 82 -11.31 5.59 -7.59
C ILE A 82 -10.11 5.08 -6.80
N GLU A 83 -10.43 4.50 -5.65
CA GLU A 83 -9.50 4.15 -4.59
C GLU A 83 -9.45 2.64 -4.35
N LEU A 84 -8.75 2.14 -3.32
CA LEU A 84 -8.82 0.70 -2.97
C LEU A 84 -10.03 0.41 -2.07
N ARG A 85 -10.41 -0.86 -1.97
CA ARG A 85 -11.52 -1.34 -1.14
C ARG A 85 -11.09 -2.57 -0.37
N LEU A 86 -11.69 -2.79 0.80
CA LEU A 86 -11.62 -4.03 1.56
C LEU A 86 -12.94 -4.18 2.33
N TRP A 87 -14.04 -4.27 1.58
CA TRP A 87 -15.39 -4.44 2.12
C TRP A 87 -15.71 -5.89 2.46
N ASP A 88 -15.18 -6.81 1.66
CA ASP A 88 -15.40 -8.24 1.78
C ASP A 88 -14.26 -9.01 1.07
N ASP A 89 -14.27 -10.34 1.20
CA ASP A 89 -13.17 -11.21 0.75
C ASP A 89 -12.86 -11.13 -0.75
N ARG A 90 -13.77 -10.58 -1.57
CA ARG A 90 -13.55 -10.38 -3.01
C ARG A 90 -12.49 -9.32 -3.31
N ASP A 91 -12.20 -8.42 -2.37
CA ASP A 91 -11.14 -7.43 -2.48
C ASP A 91 -9.75 -8.03 -2.16
N ILE A 92 -9.68 -9.12 -1.40
CA ILE A 92 -8.43 -9.73 -0.93
C ILE A 92 -7.50 -10.16 -2.08
N PRO A 93 -7.95 -10.84 -3.16
CA PRO A 93 -7.07 -11.26 -4.25
C PRO A 93 -6.36 -10.08 -4.95
N MET A 94 -7.00 -8.91 -4.99
CA MET A 94 -6.43 -7.68 -5.53
C MET A 94 -5.30 -7.14 -4.63
N LEU A 95 -5.55 -7.04 -3.32
CA LEU A 95 -4.56 -6.57 -2.35
C LEU A 95 -3.38 -7.55 -2.21
N ALA A 96 -3.66 -8.85 -2.21
CA ALA A 96 -2.64 -9.91 -2.18
C ALA A 96 -1.67 -9.78 -3.35
N ARG A 97 -2.16 -9.65 -4.60
CA ARG A 97 -1.31 -9.42 -5.77
C ARG A 97 -0.39 -8.20 -5.63
N MET A 98 -0.89 -7.10 -5.05
CA MET A 98 -0.05 -5.92 -4.82
C MET A 98 1.03 -6.17 -3.77
N ALA A 99 0.71 -6.90 -2.70
CA ALA A 99 1.68 -7.31 -1.70
C ALA A 99 2.74 -8.26 -2.31
N ASP A 100 2.33 -9.23 -3.12
CA ASP A 100 3.22 -10.18 -3.80
C ASP A 100 4.22 -9.45 -4.72
N HIS A 101 3.76 -8.50 -5.53
CA HIS A 101 4.64 -7.67 -6.37
C HIS A 101 5.64 -6.84 -5.54
N ILE A 102 5.27 -6.34 -4.36
CA ILE A 102 6.20 -5.62 -3.46
C ILE A 102 7.19 -6.60 -2.82
N HIS A 103 6.71 -7.76 -2.37
CA HIS A 103 7.52 -8.78 -1.70
C HIS A 103 8.51 -9.46 -2.65
N ALA A 104 8.20 -9.57 -3.95
CA ALA A 104 9.11 -10.09 -4.98
C ALA A 104 10.44 -9.33 -5.05
N HIS A 105 10.44 -8.03 -4.75
CA HIS A 105 11.66 -7.21 -4.70
C HIS A 105 12.32 -7.16 -3.30
N GLY A 106 11.78 -7.88 -2.30
CA GLY A 106 12.29 -7.85 -0.94
C GLY A 106 11.92 -6.57 -0.17
N ALA A 107 10.78 -5.96 -0.47
CA ALA A 107 10.19 -4.89 0.33
C ALA A 107 9.15 -5.42 1.33
N LEU A 108 8.60 -4.52 2.15
CA LEU A 108 7.49 -4.69 3.09
C LEU A 108 6.30 -3.94 2.48
N ALA A 109 5.18 -4.62 2.30
CA ALA A 109 3.92 -3.96 1.98
C ALA A 109 3.29 -3.39 3.26
N GLY A 110 2.78 -2.16 3.21
CA GLY A 110 1.99 -1.55 4.27
C GLY A 110 0.65 -1.06 3.72
N LEU A 111 -0.46 -1.35 4.40
CA LEU A 111 -1.83 -1.01 3.95
C LEU A 111 -2.43 0.06 4.87
N GLU A 112 -2.86 1.19 4.30
CA GLU A 112 -3.60 2.24 4.97
C GLU A 112 -5.09 1.90 4.95
N LEU A 113 -5.62 1.66 6.15
CA LEU A 113 -7.02 1.37 6.40
C LEU A 113 -7.69 2.67 6.84
N CYS A 114 -8.74 3.10 6.14
CA CYS A 114 -9.40 4.38 6.43
C CYS A 114 -10.90 4.23 6.60
N TYR A 115 -11.47 5.02 7.50
CA TYR A 115 -12.90 5.22 7.65
C TYR A 115 -13.21 6.72 7.55
N ASN A 116 -13.69 7.17 6.38
CA ASN A 116 -13.90 8.59 6.11
C ASN A 116 -15.08 9.23 6.89
N ALA A 117 -15.96 8.44 7.51
CA ALA A 117 -17.13 8.91 8.24
C ALA A 117 -17.89 10.02 7.48
N ALA A 118 -18.09 11.19 8.08
CA ALA A 118 -18.76 12.35 7.48
C ALA A 118 -18.07 12.92 6.21
N SER A 119 -16.80 12.58 5.95
CA SER A 119 -16.11 12.91 4.69
C SER A 119 -16.36 11.88 3.56
N GLY A 120 -17.11 10.81 3.84
CA GLY A 120 -17.61 9.85 2.86
C GLY A 120 -19.00 10.24 2.35
N PRO A 121 -19.14 10.86 1.16
CA PRO A 121 -20.44 11.22 0.60
C PRO A 121 -21.31 10.01 0.19
N ASN A 122 -20.77 8.77 0.22
CA ASN A 122 -21.50 7.51 0.07
C ASN A 122 -22.41 7.41 -1.18
N VAL A 123 -22.09 8.13 -2.27
CA VAL A 123 -22.99 8.26 -3.43
C VAL A 123 -23.15 6.97 -4.24
N TYR A 124 -22.20 6.03 -4.16
CA TYR A 124 -22.28 4.73 -4.85
C TYR A 124 -22.92 3.66 -3.96
N SER A 125 -22.53 3.62 -2.68
CA SER A 125 -23.02 2.69 -1.67
C SER A 125 -24.44 3.01 -1.20
N ARG A 126 -24.84 4.29 -1.28
CA ARG A 126 -26.10 4.86 -0.75
C ARG A 126 -26.31 4.58 0.74
N ALA A 127 -25.23 4.33 1.47
CA ALA A 127 -25.28 4.09 2.90
C ALA A 127 -25.53 5.41 3.65
N SER A 128 -26.47 5.40 4.59
CA SER A 128 -26.61 6.49 5.56
C SER A 128 -25.32 6.64 6.35
N ALA A 129 -24.85 7.88 6.49
CA ALA A 129 -23.68 8.24 7.29
C ALA A 129 -23.94 8.04 8.80
#